data_AF-A0A660M9B1-F1
#
_entry.id   AF-A0A660M9B1-F1
#
_cell.length_a   1.000
_cell.length_b   1.000
_cell.length_c   1.000
_cell.angle_alpha   90.00
_cell.angle_beta   90.00
_cell.angle_gamma   90.00
#
_symmetry.space_group_name_H-M   'P 1'
#
loop_
_entity.id
_entity.type
_entity.pdbx_description
1 polymer ?
#
loop_
_entity_poly.entity_id
_entity_poly.type
_entity_poly.pdbx_seq_one_letter_code
_entity_poly.pdbx_strand_id
1 'polypeptide(L)'
;AQPAPGQPQPMQPQPGRPMGPMPPKQGMSKGLLWSLIGGGIGIFVLIIIIIVCIVLFSGPSTEDYRKAYAMMNSFDSTSLNIDRSDPETSINEVVRKADDHFDKLGKAAAMRDGEVKKAFEEYKSDYEKVKPLLKESGAVATAYKEYSNSCRTSYSSPLSSASGDEAGQKYDEQQKSCLNALNKMKDSQYASVRDYANEQIKYRKEMRAYYVALVNYYKNRDSSSSSPKRPEIPSTSLTKSLYDKLKDAQSSSKESVRELRDILRTKGKMDTLGD
;
A
#
# COMPACT_ATOMS: atom_id res chain seq x y z
N ALA A 1 -98.72 50.06 -9.97
CA ALA A 1 -99.08 49.62 -8.61
C ALA A 1 -97.82 49.58 -7.76
N GLN A 2 -97.74 50.41 -6.71
CA GLN A 2 -96.83 50.14 -5.59
C GLN A 2 -97.36 48.95 -4.78
N PRO A 3 -96.49 48.26 -4.05
CA PRO A 3 -96.51 48.47 -2.61
C PRO A 3 -95.16 48.92 -2.06
N ALA A 4 -95.32 49.71 -1.02
CA ALA A 4 -94.29 50.30 -0.18
C ALA A 4 -94.04 49.35 1.03
N PRO A 5 -93.47 49.80 2.17
CA PRO A 5 -92.17 49.32 2.66
C PRO A 5 -92.26 48.61 4.02
N GLY A 6 -91.24 47.83 4.36
CA GLY A 6 -91.04 47.28 5.70
C GLY A 6 -90.07 48.15 6.51
N GLN A 7 -90.60 48.75 7.58
CA GLN A 7 -90.02 49.71 8.51
C GLN A 7 -89.08 49.06 9.59
N PRO A 8 -88.46 49.82 10.52
CA PRO A 8 -87.03 49.73 10.84
C PRO A 8 -86.71 49.55 12.36
N GLN A 9 -85.42 49.69 12.71
CA GLN A 9 -84.82 50.11 14.00
C GLN A 9 -84.36 49.01 14.99
N PRO A 10 -83.44 49.33 15.95
CA PRO A 10 -82.56 50.50 16.08
C PRO A 10 -81.07 50.16 16.28
N MET A 11 -80.22 51.14 15.93
CA MET A 11 -78.83 51.24 16.34
C MET A 11 -78.69 51.32 17.87
N GLN A 12 -77.55 50.83 18.39
CA GLN A 12 -76.87 51.57 19.45
C GLN A 12 -75.41 51.89 19.05
N PRO A 13 -74.95 53.13 19.31
CA PRO A 13 -73.69 53.65 18.81
C PRO A 13 -72.58 53.55 19.86
N GLN A 14 -71.33 53.36 19.41
CA GLN A 14 -70.16 53.72 20.22
C GLN A 14 -69.38 54.87 19.55
N PRO A 15 -68.93 55.87 20.32
CA PRO A 15 -68.64 57.21 19.82
C PRO A 15 -67.27 57.30 19.12
N GLY A 16 -67.19 58.19 18.12
CA GLY A 16 -65.95 58.58 17.42
C GLY A 16 -64.90 59.21 18.35
N ARG A 17 -63.71 59.60 17.90
CA ARG A 17 -63.18 60.14 16.62
C ARG A 17 -61.62 60.04 16.69
N PRO A 18 -60.80 60.44 15.70
CA PRO A 18 -61.12 61.08 14.43
C PRO A 18 -60.52 60.40 13.18
N MET A 19 -61.16 60.69 12.05
CA MET A 19 -60.61 60.48 10.71
C MET A 19 -59.46 61.46 10.42
N GLY A 20 -58.40 60.93 9.81
CA GLY A 20 -57.35 61.62 9.07
C GLY A 20 -56.83 60.67 7.98
N PRO A 21 -56.34 61.16 6.84
CA PRO A 21 -56.89 60.87 5.51
C PRO A 21 -56.30 59.62 4.83
N MET A 22 -57.02 59.09 3.83
CA MET A 22 -56.50 58.19 2.78
C MET A 22 -56.43 58.99 1.45
N PRO A 23 -55.70 58.60 0.37
CA PRO A 23 -54.52 57.74 0.15
C PRO A 23 -53.37 58.52 -0.59
N PRO A 24 -52.25 57.89 -0.99
CA PRO A 24 -52.19 57.50 -2.40
C PRO A 24 -51.68 56.06 -2.62
N LYS A 25 -52.22 55.42 -3.65
CA LYS A 25 -51.61 54.26 -4.31
C LYS A 25 -50.25 54.68 -4.92
N GLN A 26 -49.41 53.66 -5.13
CA GLN A 26 -48.15 53.65 -5.87
C GLN A 26 -46.87 54.03 -5.11
N GLY A 27 -46.20 52.97 -4.65
CA GLY A 27 -44.76 52.94 -4.42
C GLY A 27 -44.27 51.52 -4.69
N MET A 28 -44.34 51.08 -5.95
CA MET A 28 -43.71 49.82 -6.36
C MET A 28 -42.21 49.90 -6.08
N SER A 29 -41.69 48.81 -5.52
CA SER A 29 -40.33 48.59 -5.06
C SER A 29 -39.24 49.24 -5.92
N LYS A 30 -38.66 50.34 -5.43
CA LYS A 30 -37.37 50.85 -5.94
C LYS A 30 -36.15 50.16 -5.32
N GLY A 31 -36.37 49.16 -4.45
CA GLY A 31 -35.33 48.36 -3.82
C GLY A 31 -35.04 47.01 -4.49
N LEU A 32 -35.87 46.55 -5.44
CA LEU A 32 -35.75 45.22 -6.05
C LEU A 32 -35.10 45.23 -7.45
N LEU A 33 -34.90 46.40 -8.06
CA LEU A 33 -34.25 46.51 -9.37
C LEU A 33 -32.72 46.64 -9.30
N TRP A 34 -32.13 46.87 -8.12
CA TRP A 34 -30.67 46.98 -7.96
C TRP A 34 -29.98 45.66 -7.55
N SER A 35 -30.74 44.61 -7.21
CA SER A 35 -30.19 43.30 -6.83
C SER A 35 -29.73 42.44 -8.02
N LEU A 36 -29.96 42.88 -9.26
CA LEU A 36 -29.75 42.07 -10.47
C LEU A 36 -28.40 42.32 -11.18
N ILE A 37 -27.63 43.33 -10.79
CA ILE A 37 -26.34 43.65 -11.44
C ILE A 37 -25.13 43.38 -10.51
N GLY A 38 -25.36 43.13 -9.21
CA GLY A 38 -24.34 42.59 -8.28
C GLY A 38 -24.43 41.07 -8.04
N GLY A 39 -25.35 40.36 -8.72
CA GLY A 39 -25.78 39.00 -8.38
C GLY A 39 -25.12 37.85 -9.15
N GLY A 40 -24.19 38.13 -10.08
CA GLY A 40 -23.55 37.08 -10.89
C GLY A 40 -22.58 36.22 -10.08
N ILE A 41 -21.80 36.83 -9.20
CA ILE A 41 -20.80 36.12 -8.39
C ILE A 41 -21.47 35.33 -7.25
N GLY A 42 -22.53 35.88 -6.64
CA GLY A 42 -23.28 35.21 -5.56
C GLY A 42 -24.02 33.95 -6.03
N ILE A 43 -24.69 34.00 -7.19
CA ILE A 43 -25.34 32.84 -7.80
C ILE A 43 -24.31 31.81 -8.27
N PHE A 44 -23.19 32.25 -8.86
CA PHE A 44 -22.14 31.33 -9.27
C PHE A 44 -21.53 30.59 -8.08
N VAL A 45 -21.22 31.29 -6.98
CA VAL A 45 -20.73 30.67 -5.73
C VAL A 45 -21.80 29.76 -5.12
N LEU A 46 -23.08 30.15 -5.13
CA LEU A 46 -24.17 29.29 -4.66
C LEU A 46 -24.33 28.03 -5.53
N ILE A 47 -24.21 28.13 -6.86
CA ILE A 47 -24.24 26.99 -7.78
C ILE A 47 -23.01 26.11 -7.58
N ILE A 48 -21.83 26.68 -7.39
CA ILE A 48 -20.62 25.91 -7.04
C ILE A 48 -20.84 25.20 -5.70
N ILE A 49 -21.41 25.87 -4.69
CA ILE A 49 -21.74 25.27 -3.39
C ILE A 49 -22.82 24.19 -3.55
N ILE A 50 -23.87 24.40 -4.35
CA ILE A 50 -24.93 23.42 -4.60
C ILE A 50 -24.39 22.23 -5.38
N ILE A 51 -23.56 22.43 -6.39
CA ILE A 51 -22.88 21.36 -7.13
C ILE A 51 -21.94 20.60 -6.19
N VAL A 52 -21.17 21.31 -5.36
CA VAL A 52 -20.33 20.70 -4.32
C VAL A 52 -21.19 19.93 -3.32
N CYS A 53 -22.34 20.46 -2.88
CA CYS A 53 -23.29 19.78 -2.01
C CYS A 53 -23.92 18.56 -2.68
N ILE A 54 -24.33 18.64 -3.94
CA ILE A 54 -24.87 17.50 -4.69
C ILE A 54 -23.78 16.45 -4.88
N VAL A 55 -22.54 16.83 -5.19
CA VAL A 55 -21.41 15.91 -5.39
C VAL A 55 -20.92 15.30 -4.07
N LEU A 56 -21.02 16.02 -2.94
CA LEU A 56 -20.60 15.56 -1.61
C LEU A 56 -21.71 14.85 -0.82
N PHE A 57 -22.97 15.23 -0.98
CA PHE A 57 -24.13 14.68 -0.25
C PHE A 57 -24.99 13.71 -1.07
N SER A 58 -24.86 13.66 -2.41
CA SER A 58 -25.42 12.55 -3.18
C SER A 58 -24.42 11.41 -3.13
N GLY A 59 -24.87 10.26 -2.61
CA GLY A 59 -24.08 9.04 -2.64
C GLY A 59 -23.65 8.66 -4.07
N PRO A 60 -22.59 7.87 -4.24
CA PRO A 60 -22.12 7.45 -5.56
C PRO A 60 -23.20 6.73 -6.37
N SER A 61 -23.15 6.88 -7.69
CA SER A 61 -24.07 6.21 -8.61
C SER A 61 -23.70 4.74 -8.82
N THR A 62 -24.64 3.94 -9.34
CA THR A 62 -24.39 2.52 -9.73
C THR A 62 -23.14 2.39 -10.63
N GLU A 63 -22.97 3.34 -11.54
CA GLU A 63 -21.84 3.37 -12.49
C GLU A 63 -20.51 3.69 -11.81
N ASP A 64 -20.52 4.50 -10.75
CA ASP A 64 -19.31 4.81 -9.98
C ASP A 64 -18.75 3.56 -9.29
N TYR A 65 -19.62 2.67 -8.80
CA TYR A 65 -19.21 1.38 -8.23
C TYR A 65 -18.67 0.42 -9.31
N ARG A 66 -19.28 0.39 -10.51
CA ARG A 66 -18.77 -0.39 -11.66
C ARG A 66 -17.39 0.07 -12.11
N LYS A 67 -17.18 1.38 -12.19
CA LYS A 67 -15.87 1.96 -12.52
C LYS A 67 -14.82 1.63 -11.46
N ALA A 68 -15.16 1.71 -10.18
CA ALA A 68 -14.24 1.32 -9.10
C ALA A 68 -13.92 -0.18 -9.14
N TYR A 69 -14.90 -1.05 -9.43
CA TYR A 69 -14.69 -2.49 -9.62
C TYR A 69 -13.77 -2.78 -10.81
N ALA A 70 -14.00 -2.13 -11.95
CA ALA A 70 -13.13 -2.25 -13.12
C ALA A 70 -11.71 -1.76 -12.83
N MET A 71 -11.57 -0.63 -12.12
CA MET A 71 -10.28 -0.10 -11.69
C MET A 71 -9.55 -1.10 -10.80
N MET A 72 -10.23 -1.71 -9.82
CA MET A 72 -9.66 -2.73 -8.93
C MET A 72 -9.12 -3.95 -9.70
N ASN A 73 -9.77 -4.34 -10.81
CA ASN A 73 -9.34 -5.46 -11.65
C ASN A 73 -8.37 -5.06 -12.77
N SER A 74 -8.22 -3.77 -13.07
CA SER A 74 -7.33 -3.28 -14.12
C SER A 74 -5.87 -3.21 -13.69
N PHE A 75 -5.55 -3.65 -12.46
CA PHE A 75 -4.16 -3.85 -12.06
C PHE A 75 -3.59 -5.06 -12.81
N ASP A 76 -3.01 -4.80 -13.97
CA ASP A 76 -2.40 -5.83 -14.80
C ASP A 76 -1.07 -6.30 -14.18
N SER A 77 -1.15 -7.35 -13.35
CA SER A 77 0.04 -8.01 -12.78
C SER A 77 0.93 -8.65 -13.84
N THR A 78 0.40 -8.94 -15.03
CA THR A 78 1.13 -9.52 -16.17
C THR A 78 2.03 -8.51 -16.86
N SER A 79 1.77 -7.21 -16.70
CA SER A 79 2.64 -6.11 -17.16
C SER A 79 3.86 -5.88 -16.25
N LEU A 80 3.94 -6.58 -15.11
CA LEU A 80 5.03 -6.45 -14.15
C LEU A 80 6.20 -7.34 -14.59
N ASN A 81 7.09 -6.78 -15.42
CA ASN A 81 8.36 -7.42 -15.73
C ASN A 81 9.29 -7.31 -14.52
N ILE A 82 9.47 -8.42 -13.79
CA ILE A 82 10.52 -8.54 -12.79
C ILE A 82 11.81 -8.93 -13.50
N ASP A 83 12.71 -7.96 -13.66
CA ASP A 83 14.04 -8.24 -14.15
C ASP A 83 14.84 -8.96 -13.06
N ARG A 84 15.19 -10.23 -13.33
CA ARG A 84 16.04 -11.02 -12.43
C ARG A 84 17.47 -10.48 -12.36
N SER A 85 17.85 -9.62 -13.30
CA SER A 85 19.14 -8.93 -13.31
C SER A 85 19.18 -7.80 -12.25
N ASP A 86 18.06 -7.13 -11.99
CA ASP A 86 17.92 -6.12 -10.95
C ASP A 86 16.57 -6.26 -10.21
N PRO A 87 16.46 -7.25 -9.31
CA PRO A 87 15.18 -7.57 -8.68
C PRO A 87 14.74 -6.50 -7.69
N GLU A 88 15.65 -5.80 -7.01
CA GLU A 88 15.29 -4.75 -6.06
C GLU A 88 14.67 -3.54 -6.77
N THR A 89 15.28 -3.06 -7.84
CA THR A 89 14.69 -1.97 -8.65
C THR A 89 13.36 -2.38 -9.25
N SER A 90 13.28 -3.62 -9.78
CA SER A 90 12.03 -4.15 -10.35
C SER A 90 10.89 -4.18 -9.33
N ILE A 91 11.17 -4.63 -8.11
CA ILE A 91 10.16 -4.69 -7.04
C ILE A 91 9.80 -3.29 -6.53
N ASN A 92 10.74 -2.36 -6.45
CA ASN A 92 10.45 -0.97 -6.12
C ASN A 92 9.50 -0.32 -7.15
N GLU A 93 9.66 -0.64 -8.44
CA GLU A 93 8.75 -0.21 -9.49
C GLU A 93 7.34 -0.83 -9.35
N VAL A 94 7.25 -2.12 -8.98
CA VAL A 94 5.96 -2.75 -8.65
C VAL A 94 5.28 -2.03 -7.49
N VAL A 95 6.02 -1.73 -6.42
CA VAL A 95 5.50 -0.99 -5.26
C VAL A 95 5.00 0.38 -5.69
N ARG A 96 5.74 1.10 -6.53
CA ARG A 96 5.33 2.42 -7.06
C ARG A 96 4.05 2.35 -7.89
N LYS A 97 3.91 1.34 -8.76
CA LYS A 97 2.68 1.12 -9.53
C LYS A 97 1.50 0.75 -8.65
N ALA A 98 1.73 -0.04 -7.61
CA ALA A 98 0.71 -0.35 -6.61
C ALA A 98 0.29 0.91 -5.83
N ASP A 99 1.23 1.74 -5.38
CA ASP A 99 0.95 3.02 -4.72
C ASP A 99 0.05 3.93 -5.60
N ASP A 100 0.40 4.08 -6.87
CA ASP A 100 -0.40 4.86 -7.85
C ASP A 100 -1.80 4.26 -8.04
N HIS A 101 -1.90 2.93 -8.06
CA HIS A 101 -3.18 2.23 -8.17
C HIS A 101 -4.07 2.48 -6.94
N PHE A 102 -3.53 2.37 -5.73
CA PHE A 102 -4.26 2.66 -4.49
C PHE A 102 -4.67 4.14 -4.39
N ASP A 103 -3.82 5.07 -4.84
CA ASP A 103 -4.17 6.50 -4.86
C ASP A 103 -5.32 6.79 -5.85
N LYS A 104 -5.28 6.21 -7.06
CA LYS A 104 -6.36 6.33 -8.03
C LYS A 104 -7.67 5.72 -7.52
N LEU A 105 -7.61 4.53 -6.93
CA LEU A 105 -8.78 3.85 -6.38
C LEU A 105 -9.38 4.65 -5.21
N GLY A 106 -8.54 5.19 -4.32
CA GLY A 106 -8.96 6.03 -3.20
C GLY A 106 -9.62 7.35 -3.62
N LYS A 107 -9.38 7.82 -4.85
CA LYS A 107 -10.01 9.02 -5.43
C LYS A 107 -11.28 8.72 -6.22
N ALA A 108 -11.63 7.44 -6.41
CA ALA A 108 -12.84 7.06 -7.13
C ALA A 108 -14.09 7.57 -6.42
N ALA A 109 -15.11 7.98 -7.20
CA ALA A 109 -16.35 8.51 -6.63
C ALA A 109 -17.03 7.53 -5.67
N ALA A 110 -16.92 6.21 -5.93
CA ALA A 110 -17.40 5.15 -5.04
C ALA A 110 -16.89 5.26 -3.59
N MET A 111 -15.71 5.84 -3.38
CA MET A 111 -15.10 6.01 -2.05
C MET A 111 -15.76 7.11 -1.20
N ARG A 112 -16.80 7.78 -1.70
CA ARG A 112 -17.66 8.66 -0.88
C ARG A 112 -18.71 7.87 -0.10
N ASP A 113 -19.03 6.65 -0.53
CA ASP A 113 -19.88 5.75 0.25
C ASP A 113 -19.10 5.24 1.46
N GLY A 114 -19.67 5.37 2.66
CA GLY A 114 -18.97 5.05 3.91
C GLY A 114 -18.62 3.58 4.06
N GLU A 115 -19.43 2.67 3.51
CA GLU A 115 -19.19 1.22 3.54
C GLU A 115 -18.05 0.85 2.57
N VAL A 116 -18.10 1.39 1.34
CA VAL A 116 -17.02 1.21 0.35
C VAL A 116 -15.70 1.79 0.85
N LYS A 117 -15.74 3.01 1.42
CA LYS A 117 -14.56 3.67 1.96
C LYS A 117 -13.91 2.85 3.07
N LYS A 118 -14.71 2.32 3.99
CA LYS A 118 -14.22 1.47 5.08
C LYS A 118 -13.53 0.21 4.54
N ALA A 119 -14.17 -0.52 3.62
CA ALA A 119 -13.57 -1.70 3.01
C ALA A 119 -12.30 -1.39 2.20
N PHE A 120 -12.25 -0.22 1.53
CA PHE A 120 -11.04 0.25 0.86
C PHE A 120 -9.92 0.61 1.83
N GLU A 121 -10.23 1.26 2.95
CA GLU A 121 -9.24 1.59 4.00
C GLU A 121 -8.64 0.32 4.62
N GLU A 122 -9.45 -0.73 4.83
CA GLU A 122 -8.98 -2.05 5.28
C GLU A 122 -8.08 -2.71 4.23
N TYR A 123 -8.48 -2.71 2.95
CA TYR A 123 -7.65 -3.22 1.86
C TYR A 123 -6.31 -2.45 1.74
N LYS A 124 -6.35 -1.12 1.83
CA LYS A 124 -5.15 -0.28 1.80
C LYS A 124 -4.26 -0.53 3.01
N SER A 125 -4.84 -0.69 4.20
CA SER A 125 -4.10 -1.02 5.42
C SER A 125 -3.35 -2.35 5.26
N ASP A 126 -3.99 -3.37 4.69
CA ASP A 126 -3.33 -4.66 4.43
C ASP A 126 -2.21 -4.55 3.39
N TYR A 127 -2.41 -3.74 2.35
CA TYR A 127 -1.34 -3.42 1.41
C TYR A 127 -0.15 -2.73 2.09
N GLU A 128 -0.37 -1.75 2.98
CA GLU A 128 0.72 -1.07 3.69
C GLU A 128 1.50 -2.01 4.62
N LYS A 129 0.89 -3.10 5.11
CA LYS A 129 1.61 -4.17 5.82
C LYS A 129 2.46 -5.04 4.88
N VAL A 130 1.97 -5.31 3.67
CA VAL A 130 2.66 -6.11 2.64
C VAL A 130 3.79 -5.34 1.97
N LYS A 131 3.62 -4.04 1.76
CA LYS A 131 4.56 -3.14 1.09
C LYS A 131 6.01 -3.24 1.58
N PRO A 132 6.32 -3.16 2.90
CA PRO A 132 7.68 -3.33 3.38
C PRO A 132 8.23 -4.75 3.13
N LEU A 133 7.38 -5.78 3.18
CA LEU A 133 7.79 -7.17 2.88
C LEU A 133 8.12 -7.36 1.41
N LEU A 134 7.39 -6.70 0.50
CA LEU A 134 7.74 -6.67 -0.92
C LEU A 134 9.12 -6.03 -1.11
N LYS A 135 9.37 -4.86 -0.52
CA LYS A 135 10.70 -4.23 -0.63
C LYS A 135 11.81 -5.10 -0.04
N GLU A 136 11.56 -5.78 1.08
CA GLU A 136 12.48 -6.76 1.66
C GLU A 136 12.74 -7.92 0.69
N SER A 137 11.72 -8.41 -0.02
CA SER A 137 11.88 -9.47 -1.03
C SER A 137 12.79 -9.09 -2.18
N GLY A 138 12.74 -7.83 -2.62
CA GLY A 138 13.65 -7.29 -3.64
C GLY A 138 15.11 -7.36 -3.18
N ALA A 139 15.39 -6.84 -1.99
CA ALA A 139 16.73 -6.88 -1.40
C ALA A 139 17.22 -8.30 -1.11
N VAL A 140 16.35 -9.19 -0.62
CA VAL A 140 16.68 -10.61 -0.40
C VAL A 140 17.01 -11.31 -1.72
N ALA A 141 16.28 -11.04 -2.80
CA ALA A 141 16.55 -11.59 -4.11
C ALA A 141 17.90 -11.09 -4.68
N THR A 142 18.20 -9.79 -4.52
CA THR A 142 19.50 -9.21 -4.87
C THR A 142 20.63 -9.88 -4.09
N ALA A 143 20.50 -9.95 -2.76
CA ALA A 143 21.49 -10.58 -1.89
C ALA A 143 21.71 -12.06 -2.25
N TYR A 144 20.64 -12.81 -2.53
CA TYR A 144 20.75 -14.21 -2.94
C TYR A 144 21.48 -14.37 -4.28
N LYS A 145 21.20 -13.50 -5.26
CA LYS A 145 21.89 -13.49 -6.56
C LYS A 145 23.39 -13.20 -6.38
N GLU A 146 23.73 -12.15 -5.65
CA GLU A 146 25.12 -11.78 -5.38
C GLU A 146 25.88 -12.89 -4.62
N TYR A 147 25.23 -13.47 -3.61
CA TYR A 147 25.74 -14.62 -2.87
C TYR A 147 26.00 -15.80 -3.81
N SER A 148 24.98 -16.20 -4.59
CA SER A 148 25.06 -17.35 -5.49
C SER A 148 26.19 -17.17 -6.52
N ASN A 149 26.36 -15.98 -7.08
CA ASN A 149 27.41 -15.70 -8.06
C ASN A 149 28.80 -15.68 -7.43
N SER A 150 28.93 -15.13 -6.21
CA SER A 150 30.24 -14.90 -5.58
C SER A 150 30.74 -16.08 -4.74
N CYS A 151 29.83 -16.95 -4.31
CA CYS A 151 30.12 -18.06 -3.38
C CYS A 151 30.03 -19.45 -3.99
N ARG A 152 29.62 -19.59 -5.26
CA ARG A 152 29.57 -20.88 -6.00
C ARG A 152 30.89 -21.27 -6.69
N THR A 153 31.99 -20.57 -6.43
CA THR A 153 33.30 -20.93 -7.00
C THR A 153 33.67 -22.37 -6.67
N SER A 154 34.26 -23.07 -7.65
CA SER A 154 34.66 -24.48 -7.51
C SER A 154 35.64 -24.60 -6.34
N TYR A 155 35.21 -25.29 -5.29
CA TYR A 155 36.00 -25.43 -4.07
C TYR A 155 37.10 -26.46 -4.30
N SER A 156 38.36 -26.01 -4.32
CA SER A 156 39.51 -26.90 -4.29
C SER A 156 39.90 -27.14 -2.83
N SER A 157 39.79 -28.39 -2.40
CA SER A 157 40.11 -28.77 -1.03
C SER A 157 41.56 -28.40 -0.69
N PRO A 158 41.82 -27.64 0.41
CA PRO A 158 43.16 -27.26 0.83
C PRO A 158 43.87 -28.42 1.55
N LEU A 159 43.30 -29.63 1.55
CA LEU A 159 43.90 -30.81 2.19
C LEU A 159 45.21 -31.25 1.52
N SER A 160 45.47 -30.84 0.28
CA SER A 160 46.74 -31.07 -0.41
C SER A 160 47.85 -30.09 -0.02
N SER A 161 47.57 -29.09 0.81
CA SER A 161 48.55 -28.10 1.26
C SER A 161 49.72 -28.73 2.04
N ALA A 162 50.89 -28.12 1.94
CA ALA A 162 52.09 -28.53 2.66
C ALA A 162 51.98 -28.23 4.17
N SER A 163 51.31 -27.15 4.54
CA SER A 163 51.10 -26.72 5.93
C SER A 163 49.70 -26.16 6.18
N GLY A 164 49.35 -26.02 7.46
CA GLY A 164 48.13 -25.31 7.86
C GLY A 164 48.10 -23.86 7.37
N ASP A 165 49.23 -23.15 7.37
CA ASP A 165 49.30 -21.77 6.88
C ASP A 165 48.98 -21.66 5.39
N GLU A 166 49.54 -22.56 4.57
CA GLU A 166 49.24 -22.63 3.14
C GLU A 166 47.76 -23.00 2.91
N ALA A 167 47.20 -23.89 3.73
CA ALA A 167 45.78 -24.22 3.70
C ALA A 167 44.89 -23.00 4.01
N GLY A 168 45.28 -22.18 5.00
CA GLY A 168 44.61 -20.93 5.35
C GLY A 168 44.66 -19.91 4.20
N GLN A 169 45.82 -19.71 3.59
CA GLN A 169 45.99 -18.78 2.45
C GLN A 169 45.15 -19.21 1.23
N LYS A 170 45.20 -20.49 0.85
CA LYS A 170 44.36 -21.04 -0.24
C LYS A 170 42.87 -20.88 0.06
N TYR A 171 42.47 -21.08 1.30
CA TYR A 171 41.09 -20.86 1.72
C TYR A 171 40.70 -19.38 1.58
N ASP A 172 41.51 -18.46 2.08
CA ASP A 172 41.26 -17.02 2.01
C ASP A 172 41.14 -16.53 0.57
N GLU A 173 42.01 -17.01 -0.33
CA GLU A 173 41.96 -16.70 -1.76
C GLU A 173 40.66 -17.20 -2.41
N GLN A 174 40.28 -18.45 -2.15
CA GLN A 174 39.04 -19.03 -2.69
C GLN A 174 37.78 -18.33 -2.16
N GLN A 175 37.82 -17.90 -0.89
CA GLN A 175 36.67 -17.26 -0.23
C GLN A 175 36.60 -15.76 -0.44
N LYS A 176 37.64 -15.12 -1.01
CA LYS A 176 37.73 -13.66 -1.17
C LYS A 176 36.49 -13.04 -1.82
N SER A 177 36.04 -13.59 -2.95
CA SER A 177 34.85 -13.09 -3.65
C SER A 177 33.59 -13.22 -2.79
N CYS A 178 33.41 -14.40 -2.18
CA CYS A 178 32.26 -14.67 -1.34
C CYS A 178 32.22 -13.79 -0.08
N LEU A 179 33.34 -13.64 0.62
CA LEU A 179 33.45 -12.79 1.80
C LEU A 179 33.23 -11.32 1.45
N ASN A 180 33.68 -10.87 0.28
CA ASN A 180 33.40 -9.51 -0.19
C ASN A 180 31.89 -9.30 -0.42
N ALA A 181 31.21 -10.24 -1.07
CA ALA A 181 29.76 -10.18 -1.27
C ALA A 181 29.01 -10.18 0.06
N LEU A 182 29.36 -11.10 0.98
CA LEU A 182 28.75 -11.16 2.30
C LEU A 182 29.00 -9.88 3.12
N ASN A 183 30.19 -9.27 3.02
CA ASN A 183 30.45 -8.02 3.73
C ASN A 183 29.57 -6.88 3.23
N LYS A 184 29.31 -6.78 1.91
CA LYS A 184 28.36 -5.79 1.36
C LYS A 184 26.94 -6.00 1.89
N MET A 185 26.50 -7.25 2.04
CA MET A 185 25.17 -7.57 2.58
C MET A 185 24.97 -7.08 4.02
N LYS A 186 26.04 -6.87 4.80
CA LYS A 186 25.95 -6.32 6.17
C LYS A 186 25.45 -4.88 6.20
N ASP A 187 25.59 -4.14 5.10
CA ASP A 187 25.15 -2.76 4.97
C ASP A 187 23.66 -2.67 4.59
N SER A 188 22.99 -3.81 4.40
CA SER A 188 21.56 -3.85 4.09
C SER A 188 20.73 -3.25 5.22
N GLN A 189 19.69 -2.50 4.86
CA GLN A 189 18.70 -2.00 5.82
C GLN A 189 17.85 -3.13 6.44
N TYR A 190 17.80 -4.31 5.82
CA TYR A 190 17.00 -5.44 6.29
C TYR A 190 17.79 -6.38 7.20
N ALA A 191 17.26 -6.65 8.40
CA ALA A 191 17.89 -7.53 9.38
C ALA A 191 18.12 -8.94 8.83
N SER A 192 17.15 -9.50 8.09
CA SER A 192 17.25 -10.82 7.46
C SER A 192 18.50 -10.99 6.59
N VAL A 193 18.85 -9.96 5.82
CA VAL A 193 20.03 -9.95 4.96
C VAL A 193 21.32 -9.81 5.79
N ARG A 194 21.32 -8.91 6.78
CA ARG A 194 22.49 -8.71 7.66
C ARG A 194 22.80 -9.93 8.51
N ASP A 195 21.78 -10.54 9.11
CA ASP A 195 21.92 -11.69 10.01
C ASP A 195 22.45 -12.90 9.23
N TYR A 196 21.87 -13.16 8.04
CA TYR A 196 22.40 -14.17 7.13
C TYR A 196 23.87 -13.92 6.79
N ALA A 197 24.23 -12.69 6.44
CA ALA A 197 25.59 -12.33 6.10
C ALA A 197 26.57 -12.59 7.26
N ASN A 198 26.20 -12.16 8.47
CA ASN A 198 27.02 -12.34 9.67
C ASN A 198 27.24 -13.81 10.01
N GLU A 199 26.19 -14.64 9.96
CA GLU A 199 26.31 -16.07 10.22
C GLU A 199 27.17 -16.79 9.17
N GLN A 200 26.98 -16.46 7.89
CA GLN A 200 27.78 -17.05 6.82
C GLN A 200 29.25 -16.63 6.89
N ILE A 201 29.55 -15.38 7.26
CA ILE A 201 30.92 -14.90 7.50
C ILE A 201 31.54 -15.66 8.67
N LYS A 202 30.80 -15.81 9.78
CA LYS A 202 31.26 -16.55 10.96
C LYS A 202 31.59 -18.00 10.60
N TYR A 203 30.67 -18.70 9.95
CA TYR A 203 30.86 -20.08 9.50
C TYR A 203 32.10 -20.22 8.60
N ARG A 204 32.34 -19.28 7.67
CA ARG A 204 33.53 -19.33 6.80
C ARG A 204 34.83 -19.11 7.57
N LYS A 205 34.85 -18.24 8.58
CA LYS A 205 36.02 -18.07 9.47
C LYS A 205 36.29 -19.34 10.28
N GLU A 206 35.24 -19.99 10.78
CA GLU A 206 35.38 -21.25 11.50
C GLU A 206 35.85 -22.38 10.58
N MET A 207 35.34 -22.43 9.34
CA MET A 207 35.80 -23.39 8.32
C MET A 207 37.27 -23.18 7.94
N ARG A 208 37.73 -21.92 7.86
CA ARG A 208 39.16 -21.61 7.68
C ARG A 208 39.99 -22.22 8.79
N ALA A 209 39.64 -21.95 10.05
CA ALA A 209 40.36 -22.47 11.21
C ALA A 209 40.34 -24.01 11.25
N TYR A 210 39.21 -24.62 10.90
CA TYR A 210 39.07 -26.06 10.76
C TYR A 210 40.05 -26.65 9.74
N TYR A 211 40.17 -26.08 8.54
CA TYR A 211 41.10 -26.60 7.53
C TYR A 211 42.57 -26.45 7.93
N VAL A 212 42.93 -25.33 8.57
CA VAL A 212 44.29 -25.11 9.12
C VAL A 212 44.60 -26.20 10.15
N ALA A 213 43.70 -26.42 11.11
CA ALA A 213 43.86 -27.43 12.15
C ALA A 213 43.91 -28.86 11.56
N LEU A 214 43.06 -29.15 10.58
CA LEU A 214 42.97 -30.47 9.96
C LEU A 214 44.23 -30.82 9.16
N VAL A 215 44.80 -29.87 8.42
CA VAL A 215 46.07 -30.08 7.71
C VAL A 215 47.21 -30.30 8.72
N ASN A 216 47.30 -29.48 9.78
CA ASN A 216 48.32 -29.67 10.82
C ASN A 216 48.18 -31.03 11.52
N TYR A 217 46.96 -31.48 11.80
CA TYR A 217 46.68 -32.81 12.36
C TYR A 217 47.25 -33.93 11.49
N TYR A 218 46.99 -33.91 10.17
CA TYR A 218 47.50 -34.92 9.26
C TYR A 218 49.03 -34.89 9.09
N LYS A 219 49.65 -33.70 9.15
CA LYS A 219 51.10 -33.55 8.96
C LYS A 219 51.90 -33.89 10.21
N ASN A 220 51.37 -33.60 11.39
CA ASN A 220 52.09 -33.80 12.65
C ASN A 220 51.94 -35.20 13.24
N ARG A 221 51.10 -36.08 12.63
CA ARG A 221 50.89 -37.48 13.05
C ARG A 221 50.67 -37.64 14.56
N ASP A 222 50.02 -36.66 15.19
CA ASP A 222 49.68 -36.73 16.61
C ASP A 222 48.46 -37.64 16.78
N SER A 223 48.72 -38.94 16.78
CA SER A 223 47.75 -40.03 16.94
C SER A 223 47.07 -40.04 18.31
N SER A 224 47.50 -39.18 19.24
CA SER A 224 46.89 -39.00 20.55
C SER A 224 45.83 -37.88 20.59
N SER A 225 45.82 -37.02 19.57
CA SER A 225 44.88 -35.90 19.47
C SER A 225 43.61 -36.29 18.69
N SER A 226 42.45 -35.82 19.15
CA SER A 226 41.20 -36.00 18.40
C SER A 226 41.21 -35.14 17.14
N SER A 227 40.79 -35.70 16.01
CA SER A 227 40.59 -34.92 14.77
C SER A 227 39.74 -33.67 15.04
N PRO A 228 40.10 -32.51 14.45
CA PRO A 228 39.31 -31.30 14.58
C PRO A 228 37.84 -31.52 14.20
N LYS A 229 36.91 -30.95 14.98
CA LYS A 229 35.47 -31.01 14.68
C LYS A 229 35.14 -30.00 13.57
N ARG A 230 34.43 -30.45 12.54
CA ARG A 230 33.92 -29.57 11.48
C ARG A 230 32.82 -28.65 12.03
N PRO A 231 32.86 -27.34 11.74
CA PRO A 231 31.78 -26.41 12.06
C PRO A 231 30.45 -26.82 11.42
N GLU A 232 29.36 -26.57 12.12
CA GLU A 232 28.02 -26.85 11.64
C GLU A 232 27.58 -25.78 10.63
N ILE A 233 26.88 -26.21 9.58
CA ILE A 233 26.37 -25.30 8.55
C ILE A 233 25.24 -24.46 9.18
N PRO A 234 25.26 -23.13 9.06
CA PRO A 234 24.17 -22.29 9.55
C PRO A 234 22.83 -22.72 8.95
N SER A 235 21.82 -22.84 9.80
CA SER A 235 20.45 -23.18 9.38
C SER A 235 19.66 -21.96 8.90
N THR A 236 20.24 -20.76 9.00
CA THR A 236 19.60 -19.53 8.56
C THR A 236 19.43 -19.51 7.05
N SER A 237 18.23 -19.10 6.64
CA SER A 237 17.86 -18.93 5.25
C SER A 237 17.52 -17.48 5.00
N LEU A 238 18.02 -16.95 3.88
CA LEU A 238 17.66 -15.63 3.36
C LEU A 238 16.15 -15.48 3.16
N THR A 239 15.43 -16.57 2.88
CA THR A 239 14.04 -16.51 2.42
C THR A 239 13.02 -16.99 3.45
N LYS A 240 13.41 -17.79 4.44
CA LYS A 240 12.45 -18.49 5.32
C LYS A 240 11.57 -17.53 6.12
N SER A 241 12.17 -16.60 6.86
CA SER A 241 11.41 -15.65 7.68
C SER A 241 10.52 -14.74 6.85
N LEU A 242 10.98 -14.35 5.66
CA LEU A 242 10.21 -13.49 4.76
C LEU A 242 9.02 -14.23 4.13
N TYR A 243 9.22 -15.50 3.76
CA TYR A 243 8.16 -16.34 3.20
C TYR A 243 6.98 -16.49 4.16
N ASP A 244 7.26 -16.78 5.44
CA ASP A 244 6.22 -16.94 6.46
C ASP A 244 5.42 -15.62 6.63
N LYS A 245 6.11 -14.48 6.73
CA LYS A 245 5.47 -13.15 6.81
C LYS A 245 4.62 -12.82 5.58
N LEU A 246 5.13 -13.13 4.37
CA LEU A 246 4.41 -12.89 3.12
C LEU A 246 3.16 -13.77 3.01
N LYS A 247 3.22 -15.02 3.46
CA LYS A 247 2.09 -15.95 3.47
C LYS A 247 0.98 -15.47 4.41
N ASP A 248 1.35 -15.02 5.60
CA ASP A 248 0.38 -14.49 6.57
C ASP A 248 -0.26 -13.21 6.04
N ALA A 249 0.53 -12.29 5.49
CA ALA A 249 0.04 -11.05 4.91
C ALA A 249 -0.85 -11.28 3.67
N GLN A 250 -0.50 -12.24 2.81
CA GLN A 250 -1.31 -12.65 1.66
C GLN A 250 -2.69 -13.14 2.08
N SER A 251 -2.76 -13.89 3.19
CA SER A 251 -4.01 -14.44 3.71
C SER A 251 -4.94 -13.31 4.16
N SER A 252 -4.42 -12.34 4.91
CA SER A 252 -5.15 -11.12 5.32
C SER A 252 -5.65 -10.32 4.13
N SER A 253 -4.77 -10.00 3.17
CA SER A 253 -5.14 -9.20 2.00
C SER A 253 -6.21 -9.85 1.13
N LYS A 254 -6.29 -11.19 1.11
CA LYS A 254 -7.30 -11.92 0.33
C LYS A 254 -8.72 -11.68 0.84
N GLU A 255 -8.89 -11.42 2.13
CA GLU A 255 -10.19 -11.15 2.74
C GLU A 255 -10.63 -9.73 2.42
N SER A 256 -9.79 -8.73 2.69
CA SER A 256 -10.09 -7.31 2.41
C SER A 256 -10.34 -7.03 0.92
N VAL A 257 -9.60 -7.71 0.03
CA VAL A 257 -9.82 -7.62 -1.43
C VAL A 257 -11.19 -8.18 -1.81
N ARG A 258 -11.61 -9.30 -1.22
CA ARG A 258 -12.93 -9.88 -1.53
C ARG A 258 -14.05 -8.99 -1.02
N GLU A 259 -13.93 -8.48 0.20
CA GLU A 259 -14.94 -7.61 0.80
C GLU A 259 -15.18 -6.35 -0.03
N LEU A 260 -14.11 -5.61 -0.37
CA LEU A 260 -14.23 -4.43 -1.23
C LEU A 260 -14.86 -4.80 -2.59
N ARG A 261 -14.41 -5.91 -3.19
CA ARG A 261 -14.91 -6.38 -4.48
C ARG A 261 -16.41 -6.70 -4.42
N ASP A 262 -16.86 -7.36 -3.36
CA ASP A 262 -18.24 -7.81 -3.22
C ASP A 262 -19.19 -6.64 -2.92
N ILE A 263 -18.76 -5.65 -2.12
CA ILE A 263 -19.50 -4.41 -1.90
C ILE A 263 -19.64 -3.63 -3.22
N LEU A 264 -18.54 -3.46 -3.96
CA LEU A 264 -18.56 -2.78 -5.26
C LEU A 264 -19.44 -3.53 -6.27
N ARG A 265 -19.38 -4.87 -6.30
CA ARG A 265 -20.24 -5.72 -7.15
C ARG A 265 -21.72 -5.49 -6.85
N THR A 266 -22.08 -5.58 -5.56
CA THR A 266 -23.45 -5.46 -5.07
C THR A 266 -24.03 -4.07 -5.36
N LYS A 267 -23.33 -3.01 -4.96
CA LYS A 267 -23.77 -1.62 -5.17
C LYS A 267 -23.76 -1.24 -6.65
N GLY A 268 -22.88 -1.84 -7.44
CA GLY A 268 -22.83 -1.69 -8.89
C GLY A 268 -23.89 -2.48 -9.65
N LYS A 269 -24.75 -3.26 -8.97
CA LYS A 269 -25.77 -4.13 -9.60
C LYS A 269 -25.16 -4.94 -10.76
N MET A 270 -24.02 -5.56 -10.49
CA MET A 270 -23.36 -6.47 -11.41
C MET A 270 -23.90 -7.87 -11.12
N ASP A 271 -24.54 -8.50 -12.10
CA ASP A 271 -25.12 -9.84 -11.93
C ASP A 271 -24.04 -10.85 -11.53
N THR A 272 -24.43 -11.85 -10.74
CA THR A 272 -23.58 -12.97 -10.30
C THR A 272 -23.27 -13.97 -11.43
N LEU A 273 -23.31 -13.54 -12.68
CA LEU A 273 -23.11 -14.40 -13.84
C LEU A 273 -21.61 -14.58 -14.11
N GLY A 274 -21.07 -15.63 -13.49
CA GLY A 274 -20.09 -16.56 -14.06
C GLY A 274 -18.72 -16.02 -14.45
N ASP A 275 -17.72 -16.35 -13.64
CA ASP A 275 -16.45 -16.92 -14.11
C ASP A 275 -16.21 -18.24 -13.36
#